data_AF-A0AAW9W9E1-F1
#
_entry.id   AF-A0AAW9W9E1-F1
#
_cell.length_a   1.000
_cell.length_b   1.000
_cell.length_c   1.000
_cell.angle_alpha   90.00
_cell.angle_beta   90.00
_cell.angle_gamma   90.00
#
_symmetry.space_group_name_H-M   'P 1'
#
loop_
_entity.id
_entity.type
_entity.pdbx_description
1 polymer ?
#
loop_
_entity_poly.entity_id
_entity_poly.type
_entity_poly.pdbx_seq_one_letter_code
_entity_poly.pdbx_strand_id
1 'polypeptide(L)' 'STVAEVIWRRLGSPKQYIEPFCGSAAILLAAPSQASLEVIGDANCYVANFWRSLKLQPDAVIEAQDYPVSHIDLFAR' A
#
# COMPACT_ATOMS: atom_id res chain seq x y z
N SER A 1 5.68 -10.32 -0.77
CA SER A 1 6.93 -10.06 0.00
C SER A 1 7.50 -11.39 0.45
N THR A 2 8.80 -11.65 0.23
CA THR A 2 9.47 -12.89 0.66
C THR A 2 9.80 -12.92 2.14
N VAL A 3 9.70 -11.78 2.83
CA VAL A 3 10.05 -11.62 4.25
C VAL A 3 8.85 -11.37 5.16
N ALA A 4 7.64 -11.21 4.60
CA ALA A 4 6.42 -10.92 5.37
C ALA A 4 6.14 -11.93 6.49
N GLU A 5 6.27 -13.23 6.20
CA GLU A 5 6.05 -14.29 7.22
C GLU A 5 7.06 -14.20 8.38
N VAL A 6 8.32 -13.89 8.09
CA VAL A 6 9.39 -13.75 9.10
C VAL A 6 9.11 -12.56 10.02
N ILE A 7 8.59 -11.47 9.44
CA ILE A 7 8.20 -10.24 10.16
C ILE A 7 6.97 -10.51 11.03
N TRP A 8 5.90 -11.09 10.47
CA TRP A 8 4.67 -11.35 11.24
C TRP A 8 4.86 -12.38 12.36
N ARG A 9 5.75 -13.36 12.20
CA ARG A 9 6.18 -14.23 13.31
C ARG A 9 6.81 -13.47 14.48
N ARG A 10 7.48 -12.34 14.20
CA ARG A 10 8.12 -11.49 15.23
C ARG A 10 7.16 -10.48 15.83
N LEU A 11 6.27 -9.91 15.01
CA LEU A 11 5.27 -8.95 15.47
C LEU A 11 4.12 -9.62 16.25
N GLY A 12 3.80 -10.88 15.94
CA GLY A 12 2.65 -11.58 16.51
C GLY A 12 1.32 -10.99 15.99
N SER A 13 0.43 -10.66 16.91
CA SER A 13 -0.88 -10.05 16.62
C SER A 13 -1.06 -8.77 17.45
N PRO A 14 -0.44 -7.64 17.04
CA PRO A 14 -0.53 -6.40 17.77
C PRO A 14 -1.93 -5.77 17.62
N LYS A 15 -2.39 -5.06 18.65
CA LYS A 15 -3.64 -4.28 18.56
C LYS A 15 -3.52 -3.09 17.61
N GLN A 16 -2.31 -2.54 17.47
CA GLN A 16 -2.01 -1.40 16.61
C GLN A 16 -0.78 -1.73 15.78
N TYR A 17 -0.87 -1.53 14.48
CA TYR A 17 0.23 -1.69 13.53
C TYR A 17 0.53 -0.34 12.88
N ILE A 18 1.80 0.08 12.94
CA ILE A 18 2.26 1.37 12.42
C ILE A 18 3.46 1.12 11.52
N GLU A 19 3.35 1.48 10.25
CA GLU A 19 4.38 1.29 9.22
C GLU A 19 4.70 2.64 8.55
N PRO A 20 5.65 3.43 9.09
CA PRO A 20 5.94 4.79 8.62
C PRO A 20 6.60 4.87 7.23
N PHE A 21 7.17 3.75 6.77
CA PHE A 21 7.89 3.60 5.50
C PHE A 21 7.32 2.39 4.76
N CYS A 22 6.04 2.45 4.42
CA CYS A 22 5.32 1.28 3.93
C CYS A 22 5.73 0.87 2.50
N GLY A 23 6.26 1.79 1.69
CA GLY A 23 6.56 1.54 0.29
C GLY A 23 5.34 0.99 -0.44
N SER A 24 5.38 -0.28 -0.83
CA SER A 24 4.26 -0.98 -1.47
C SER A 24 3.19 -1.51 -0.49
N ALA A 25 3.29 -1.21 0.80
CA ALA A 25 2.48 -1.77 1.90
C ALA A 25 2.48 -3.30 1.97
N ALA A 26 3.52 -3.96 1.46
CA ALA A 26 3.54 -5.41 1.33
C ALA A 26 3.58 -6.16 2.66
N ILE A 27 3.98 -5.51 3.75
CA ILE A 27 3.94 -6.11 5.09
C ILE A 27 2.54 -6.00 5.66
N LEU A 28 1.92 -4.82 5.65
CA LEU A 28 0.53 -4.64 6.03
C LEU A 28 -0.41 -5.59 5.28
N LEU A 29 -0.34 -5.62 3.95
CA LEU A 29 -1.24 -6.43 3.12
C LEU A 29 -1.06 -7.95 3.31
N ALA A 30 0.06 -8.36 3.87
CA ALA A 30 0.34 -9.75 4.21
C ALA A 30 0.05 -10.09 5.69
N ALA A 31 -0.60 -9.18 6.43
CA ALA A 31 -0.95 -9.42 7.82
C ALA A 31 -1.84 -10.67 7.96
N PRO A 32 -1.51 -11.61 8.86
CA PRO A 32 -2.33 -12.81 9.08
C PRO A 32 -3.68 -12.49 9.74
N SER A 33 -3.77 -11.35 10.42
CA SER A 33 -4.98 -10.84 11.06
C SER A 33 -4.95 -9.32 11.04
N GLN A 34 -6.10 -8.69 10.83
CA GLN A 34 -6.21 -7.24 10.87
C GLN A 34 -6.00 -6.72 12.30
N ALA A 35 -5.20 -5.67 12.47
CA ALA A 35 -5.09 -4.97 13.75
C ALA A 35 -6.30 -4.05 13.96
N SER A 36 -6.58 -3.65 15.21
CA SER A 36 -7.66 -2.69 15.49
C SER A 36 -7.38 -1.30 14.90
N LEU A 37 -6.11 -0.96 14.73
CA LEU A 37 -5.66 0.26 14.06
C LEU A 37 -4.44 -0.07 13.20
N GLU A 38 -4.52 0.30 11.93
CA GLU A 38 -3.44 0.14 10.96
C GLU A 38 -3.12 1.51 10.39
N VAL A 39 -1.88 1.96 10.57
CA VAL A 39 -1.40 3.26 10.11
C VAL A 39 -0.22 3.04 9.18
N ILE A 40 -0.36 3.49 7.94
CA ILE A 40 0.75 3.50 6.98
C ILE A 40 1.15 4.93 6.66
N GLY A 41 2.45 5.11 6.48
CA GLY A 41 3.05 6.33 6.00
C GLY A 41 4.07 6.02 4.92
N ASP A 42 4.41 7.03 4.14
CA ASP A 42 5.59 7.02 3.30
C ASP A 42 6.03 8.47 3.07
N ALA A 43 7.33 8.68 2.81
CA ALA A 43 7.83 9.98 2.39
C ALA A 43 7.21 10.38 1.04
N ASN A 44 6.88 9.39 0.21
CA ASN A 44 6.08 9.59 -0.98
C ASN A 44 4.59 9.72 -0.61
N CYS A 45 4.14 10.96 -0.41
CA CYS A 45 2.77 11.32 -0.05
C CYS A 45 1.68 10.75 -1.00
N TYR A 46 2.05 10.29 -2.21
CA TYR A 46 1.11 9.66 -3.13
C TYR A 46 0.46 8.39 -2.57
N VAL A 47 1.06 7.71 -1.58
CA VAL A 47 0.43 6.54 -0.95
C VAL A 47 -0.92 6.88 -0.32
N ALA A 48 -1.03 8.02 0.35
CA ALA A 48 -2.29 8.46 0.96
C ALA A 48 -3.34 8.79 -0.12
N ASN A 49 -2.91 9.38 -1.24
CA ASN A 49 -3.80 9.70 -2.35
C ASN A 49 -4.27 8.43 -3.07
N PHE A 50 -3.37 7.47 -3.32
CA PHE A 50 -3.72 6.19 -3.93
C PHE A 50 -4.83 5.48 -3.14
N TRP A 51 -4.66 5.31 -1.82
CA TRP A 51 -5.67 4.63 -1.00
C TRP A 51 -6.98 5.40 -0.88
N ARG A 52 -6.94 6.74 -0.87
CA ARG A 52 -8.15 7.58 -0.93
C ARG A 52 -8.89 7.40 -2.25
N SER A 53 -8.17 7.48 -3.37
CA SER A 53 -8.73 7.31 -4.71
C SER A 53 -9.31 5.91 -4.90
N LEU A 54 -8.59 4.87 -4.50
CA LEU A 54 -9.06 3.48 -4.60
C LEU A 54 -10.33 3.26 -3.77
N LYS A 55 -10.43 3.89 -2.59
CA LYS A 55 -11.64 3.81 -1.75
C LYS A 55 -12.84 4.58 -2.35
N LEU A 56 -12.60 5.75 -2.92
CA LEU A 56 -13.66 6.66 -3.36
C LEU A 56 -14.11 6.43 -4.81
N GLN A 57 -13.19 6.01 -5.68
CA GLN A 57 -13.40 5.87 -7.13
C GLN A 57 -12.62 4.67 -7.70
N PRO A 58 -12.92 3.43 -7.28
CA PRO A 58 -12.18 2.24 -7.70
C PRO A 58 -12.19 2.03 -9.22
N ASP A 59 -13.34 2.22 -9.88
CA ASP A 59 -13.47 2.01 -11.33
C ASP A 59 -12.60 2.97 -12.14
N ALA A 60 -12.56 4.24 -11.73
CA ALA A 60 -11.70 5.24 -12.39
C ALA A 60 -10.21 4.94 -12.17
N VAL A 61 -9.83 4.42 -11.00
CA VAL A 61 -8.45 3.97 -10.74
C VAL A 61 -8.08 2.77 -11.62
N ILE A 62 -9.01 1.83 -11.83
CA ILE A 62 -8.80 0.67 -12.72
C ILE A 62 -8.63 1.13 -14.17
N GLU A 63 -9.51 1.99 -14.67
CA GLU A 63 -9.42 2.53 -16.03
C GLU A 63 -8.09 3.28 -16.25
N ALA A 64 -7.67 4.09 -15.28
CA ALA A 64 -6.39 4.79 -15.34
C ALA A 64 -5.18 3.85 -15.26
N GLN A 65 -5.30 2.68 -14.63
CA GLN A 65 -4.26 1.65 -14.59
C GLN A 65 -4.17 0.81 -15.87
N ASP A 66 -5.25 0.69 -16.65
CA ASP A 66 -5.29 -0.10 -17.89
C ASP A 66 -4.52 0.56 -19.07
N TYR A 67 -3.67 1.53 -18.75
CA TYR A 67 -2.82 2.23 -19.71
C TYR A 67 -1.49 1.50 -19.91
N PRO A 68 -0.95 1.41 -21.14
CA PRO A 68 0.33 0.77 -21.39
C PRO A 68 1.45 1.43 -20.59
N VAL A 69 2.27 0.62 -19.92
CA VAL A 69 3.45 1.09 -19.20
C VAL A 69 4.45 1.66 -20.20
N SER A 70 4.54 2.99 -20.26
CA SER A 70 5.43 3.72 -21.16
C SER A 70 6.22 4.76 -20.38
N HIS A 71 7.54 4.58 -20.34
CA HIS A 71 8.44 5.56 -19.71
C HIS A 71 8.41 6.91 -20.44
N ILE A 72 8.17 6.92 -21.75
CA ILE A 72 8.08 8.16 -22.55
C ILE A 72 6.84 8.95 -22.15
N ASP A 73 5.71 8.27 -21.94
CA ASP A 73 4.44 8.89 -21.54
C ASP A 73 4.47 9.42 -20.10
N LEU A 74 5.16 8.72 -19.18
CA LEU A 74 5.32 9.14 -17.78
C LEU A 74 5.95 10.54 -17.64
N PHE A 75 6.88 10.91 -18.55
CA PHE A 75 7.54 12.23 -18.54
C PHE A 75 6.79 13.30 -19.35
N ALA A 76 5.76 12.93 -20.12
CA ALA A 76 5.04 13.82 -21.01
C ALA A 76 3.76 14.40 -20.39
N ARG A 77 3.47 14.08 -19.12
CA ARG A 77 2.22 14.43 -18.41
C ARG A 77 2.47 15.19 -17.12
#